data_AF-A0A9D9IAJ5-F1
#
_entry.id   AF-A0A9D9IAJ5-F1
#
_cell.length_a   1.000
_cell.length_b   1.000
_cell.length_c   1.000
_cell.angle_alpha   90.00
_cell.angle_beta   90.00
_cell.angle_gamma   90.00
#
_symmetry.space_group_name_H-M   'P 1'
#
loop_
_entity.id
_entity.type
_entity.pdbx_description
1 polymer ?
#
loop_
_entity_poly.entity_id
_entity_poly.type
_entity_poly.pdbx_seq_one_letter_code
_entity_poly.pdbx_strand_id
1 'polypeptide(L)'
;MAIDKKSKAEAIDKVKEAELAFEDIINVFTSVENAEDMKALFDDMFTTAEINDMVTRWLLMKDIYTGKPQRAIAKDRNLSLCKITRGSKMLKKENGFMHRLLSSRYDDHIHI
;
A
#
# COMPACT_ATOMS: atom_id res chain seq x y z
N MET A 1 -40.99 12.44 -6.54
CA MET A 1 -39.96 11.37 -6.57
C MET A 1 -39.35 11.25 -5.19
N ALA A 2 -39.85 10.31 -4.37
CA ALA A 2 -39.24 9.99 -3.09
C ALA A 2 -38.09 9.01 -3.36
N ILE A 3 -36.84 9.50 -3.34
CA ILE A 3 -35.69 8.60 -3.30
C ILE A 3 -35.58 8.08 -1.87
N ASP A 4 -35.59 6.76 -1.80
CA ASP A 4 -35.87 5.88 -0.67
C ASP A 4 -34.87 6.01 0.50
N LYS A 5 -35.39 6.34 1.69
CA LYS A 5 -34.62 6.42 2.94
C LYS A 5 -34.03 5.06 3.36
N LYS A 6 -34.63 3.95 2.94
CA LYS A 6 -34.20 2.59 3.28
C LYS A 6 -32.90 2.20 2.57
N SER A 7 -32.82 2.46 1.27
CA SER A 7 -31.58 2.30 0.48
C SER A 7 -30.38 3.08 1.06
N LYS A 8 -30.62 4.27 1.62
CA LYS A 8 -29.56 5.06 2.25
C LYS A 8 -29.08 4.48 3.58
N ALA A 9 -29.99 3.94 4.40
CA ALA A 9 -29.64 3.27 5.65
C ALA A 9 -28.84 1.98 5.40
N GLU A 10 -29.25 1.18 4.42
CA GLU A 10 -28.54 -0.06 4.03
C GLU A 10 -27.13 0.23 3.49
N ALA A 11 -26.96 1.32 2.73
CA ALA A 11 -25.64 1.74 2.27
C ALA A 11 -24.72 2.21 3.42
N ILE A 12 -25.28 2.89 4.43
CA ILE A 12 -24.54 3.31 5.63
C ILE A 12 -24.08 2.10 6.44
N ASP A 13 -24.93 1.10 6.64
CA ASP A 13 -24.58 -0.11 7.39
C ASP A 13 -23.48 -0.91 6.69
N LYS A 14 -23.53 -1.05 5.35
CA LYS A 14 -22.47 -1.73 4.58
C LYS A 14 -21.12 -1.00 4.65
N VAL A 15 -21.13 0.33 4.62
CA VAL A 15 -19.89 1.11 4.77
C VAL A 15 -19.28 0.86 6.16
N LYS A 16 -20.13 0.88 7.20
CA LYS A 16 -19.68 0.62 8.56
C LYS A 16 -19.14 -0.79 8.75
N GLU A 17 -19.78 -1.79 8.14
CA GLU A 17 -19.28 -3.17 8.10
C GLU A 17 -17.89 -3.26 7.45
N ALA A 18 -17.70 -2.60 6.30
CA ALA A 18 -16.42 -2.58 5.60
C ALA A 18 -15.30 -1.88 6.40
N GLU A 19 -15.63 -0.78 7.10
CA GLU A 19 -14.69 -0.09 7.99
C GLU A 19 -14.27 -0.99 9.16
N LEU A 20 -15.23 -1.66 9.81
CA LEU A 20 -14.93 -2.60 10.90
C LEU A 20 -14.09 -3.79 10.43
N ALA A 21 -14.42 -4.36 9.27
CA ALA A 21 -13.65 -5.45 8.67
C ALA A 21 -12.22 -5.00 8.31
N PHE A 22 -12.05 -3.76 7.84
CA PHE A 22 -10.73 -3.23 7.54
C PHE A 22 -9.86 -3.09 8.80
N GLU A 23 -10.42 -2.54 9.88
CA GLU A 23 -9.71 -2.45 11.16
C GLU A 23 -9.36 -3.84 11.74
N ASP A 24 -10.26 -4.81 11.60
CA ASP A 24 -10.00 -6.19 12.02
C ASP A 24 -8.83 -6.83 11.24
N ILE A 25 -8.80 -6.64 9.91
CA ILE A 25 -7.67 -7.09 9.07
C ILE A 25 -6.35 -6.45 9.53
N ILE A 26 -6.33 -5.16 9.88
CA ILE A 26 -5.13 -4.51 10.42
C ILE A 26 -4.68 -5.18 11.72
N ASN A 27 -5.62 -5.45 12.65
CA ASN A 27 -5.30 -6.11 13.92
C ASN A 27 -4.72 -7.52 13.70
N VAL A 28 -5.31 -8.30 12.79
CA VAL A 28 -4.77 -9.62 12.39
C VAL A 28 -3.36 -9.50 11.84
N PHE A 29 -3.09 -8.53 10.96
CA PHE A 29 -1.76 -8.35 10.38
C PHE A 29 -0.72 -7.94 11.43
N THR A 30 -1.13 -7.24 12.48
CA THR A 30 -0.24 -6.82 13.57
C THR A 30 -0.05 -7.86 14.67
N SER A 31 -0.94 -8.86 14.78
CA SER A 31 -0.86 -9.90 15.82
C SER A 31 0.02 -11.10 15.42
N VAL A 32 0.33 -11.24 14.14
CA VAL A 32 1.22 -12.31 13.64
C VAL A 32 2.68 -11.92 13.87
N GLU A 33 3.36 -12.66 14.75
CA GLU A 33 4.70 -12.30 15.26
C GLU A 33 5.87 -12.93 14.48
N ASN A 34 5.60 -13.87 13.56
CA ASN A 34 6.65 -14.55 12.80
C ASN A 34 6.39 -14.54 11.28
N ALA A 35 7.47 -14.70 10.53
CA ALA A 35 7.45 -14.58 9.07
C ALA A 35 6.77 -15.77 8.37
N GLU A 36 6.78 -16.95 8.97
CA GLU A 36 6.19 -18.16 8.39
C GLU A 36 4.66 -18.06 8.38
N ASP A 37 4.09 -17.70 9.52
CA ASP A 37 2.64 -17.49 9.66
C ASP A 37 2.15 -16.30 8.83
N MET A 38 2.93 -15.21 8.77
CA MET A 38 2.59 -14.06 7.93
C MET A 38 2.59 -14.43 6.45
N LYS A 39 3.53 -15.28 6.03
CA LYS A 39 3.57 -15.78 4.65
C LYS A 39 2.38 -16.68 4.35
N ALA A 40 2.02 -17.59 5.26
CA ALA A 40 0.84 -18.45 5.11
C ALA A 40 -0.45 -17.61 5.01
N LEU A 41 -0.59 -16.60 5.86
CA LEU A 41 -1.71 -15.66 5.81
C LEU A 41 -1.83 -14.98 4.43
N PHE A 42 -0.70 -14.53 3.87
CA PHE A 42 -0.68 -13.89 2.55
C PHE A 42 -1.04 -14.86 1.43
N ASP A 43 -0.50 -16.09 1.48
CA ASP A 43 -0.75 -17.14 0.50
C ASP A 43 -2.22 -17.60 0.52
N ASP A 44 -2.89 -17.57 1.68
CA ASP A 44 -4.31 -17.94 1.84
C ASP A 44 -5.28 -16.80 1.49
N MET A 45 -4.93 -15.55 1.81
CA MET A 45 -5.84 -14.40 1.64
C MET A 45 -5.76 -13.72 0.27
N PHE A 46 -4.61 -13.79 -0.41
CA PHE A 46 -4.37 -13.06 -1.66
C PHE A 46 -4.10 -14.00 -2.82
N THR A 47 -4.50 -13.57 -4.00
CA THR A 47 -4.06 -14.20 -5.25
C THR A 47 -2.59 -13.89 -5.52
N THR A 48 -1.92 -14.78 -6.26
CA THR A 48 -0.55 -14.54 -6.73
C THR A 48 -0.41 -13.21 -7.49
N ALA A 49 -1.45 -12.80 -8.23
CA ALA A 49 -1.45 -11.54 -8.95
C ALA A 49 -1.44 -10.33 -8.01
N GLU A 50 -2.24 -10.36 -6.93
CA GLU A 50 -2.27 -9.31 -5.92
C GLU A 50 -0.95 -9.20 -5.15
N ILE A 51 -0.35 -10.33 -4.79
CA ILE A 51 0.98 -10.38 -4.17
C ILE A 51 2.03 -9.75 -5.11
N ASN A 52 2.03 -10.13 -6.39
CA ASN A 52 2.95 -9.56 -7.38
C ASN A 52 2.77 -8.05 -7.56
N ASP A 53 1.53 -7.56 -7.50
CA ASP A 53 1.20 -6.14 -7.52
C ASP A 53 1.76 -5.42 -6.28
N MET A 54 1.62 -6.01 -5.09
CA MET A 54 2.19 -5.48 -3.86
C MET A 54 3.72 -5.43 -3.92
N VAL A 55 4.37 -6.51 -4.38
CA VAL A 55 5.82 -6.57 -4.58
C VAL A 55 6.28 -5.49 -5.56
N THR A 56 5.58 -5.31 -6.67
CA THR A 56 5.88 -4.27 -7.66
C THR A 56 5.80 -2.87 -7.05
N ARG A 57 4.79 -2.60 -6.20
CA ARG A 57 4.64 -1.33 -5.47
C ARG A 57 5.76 -1.13 -4.46
N TRP A 58 6.13 -2.16 -3.71
CA TRP A 58 7.24 -2.10 -2.75
C TRP A 58 8.56 -1.75 -3.44
N LEU A 59 8.87 -2.43 -4.55
CA LEU A 59 10.09 -2.18 -5.29
C LEU A 59 10.09 -0.80 -5.97
N LEU A 60 8.94 -0.30 -6.41
CA LEU A 60 8.78 1.09 -6.86
C LEU A 60 9.14 2.08 -5.74
N MET A 61 8.66 1.85 -4.51
CA MET A 61 8.97 2.73 -3.38
C MET A 61 10.47 2.74 -3.08
N LYS A 62 11.12 1.57 -3.12
CA LYS A 62 12.57 1.45 -2.96
C LYS A 62 13.32 2.21 -4.05
N ASP A 63 12.97 2.03 -5.32
CA ASP A 63 13.64 2.74 -6.43
C ASP A 63 13.52 4.26 -6.28
N ILE A 64 12.33 4.76 -5.98
CA ILE A 64 12.12 6.20 -5.77
C ILE A 64 12.94 6.70 -4.58
N TYR A 65 12.90 5.97 -3.45
CA TYR A 65 13.64 6.32 -2.24
C TYR A 65 15.16 6.36 -2.48
N THR A 66 15.68 5.43 -3.30
CA THR A 66 17.11 5.39 -3.69
C THR A 66 17.52 6.46 -4.71
N GLY A 67 16.63 7.40 -5.07
CA GLY A 67 16.94 8.48 -6.02
C GLY A 67 17.01 8.04 -7.48
N LYS A 68 16.51 6.84 -7.82
CA LYS A 68 16.55 6.35 -9.20
C LYS A 68 15.71 7.25 -10.13
N PRO A 69 16.23 7.66 -11.31
CA PRO A 69 15.48 8.52 -12.23
C PRO A 69 14.16 7.90 -12.68
N GLN A 70 13.06 8.66 -12.66
CA GLN A 70 11.71 8.16 -12.96
C GLN A 70 11.59 7.49 -14.34
N ARG A 71 12.31 8.00 -15.35
CA ARG A 71 12.34 7.37 -16.69
C ARG A 71 13.01 5.99 -16.69
N ALA A 72 14.04 5.79 -15.87
CA ALA A 72 14.67 4.49 -15.70
C ALA A 72 13.72 3.53 -14.97
N ILE A 73 13.06 3.99 -13.91
CA ILE A 73 12.02 3.22 -13.19
C ILE A 73 10.91 2.76 -14.14
N ALA A 74 10.42 3.65 -15.02
CA ALA A 74 9.37 3.33 -15.98
C ALA A 74 9.78 2.19 -16.92
N LYS A 75 11.02 2.24 -17.43
CA LYS A 75 11.58 1.20 -18.31
C LYS A 75 11.76 -0.12 -17.57
N ASP A 76 12.39 -0.09 -16.41
CA ASP A 76 12.80 -1.32 -15.70
C ASP A 76 11.61 -2.06 -15.06
N ARG A 77 10.57 -1.32 -14.65
CA ARG A 77 9.40 -1.88 -13.96
C ARG A 77 8.16 -1.98 -14.84
N ASN A 78 8.23 -1.54 -16.08
CA ASN A 78 7.07 -1.42 -16.97
C ASN A 78 5.89 -0.66 -16.34
N LEU A 79 6.21 0.47 -15.68
CA LEU A 79 5.22 1.30 -14.97
C LEU A 79 5.01 2.63 -15.68
N SER A 80 3.75 3.08 -15.75
CA SER A 80 3.43 4.42 -16.23
C SER A 80 4.07 5.51 -15.37
N LEU A 81 4.46 6.64 -15.98
CA LEU A 81 4.95 7.81 -15.25
C LEU A 81 3.94 8.34 -14.20
N CYS A 82 2.64 8.23 -14.45
CA CYS A 82 1.60 8.63 -13.48
C CYS A 82 1.69 7.85 -12.15
N LYS A 83 1.95 6.53 -12.21
CA LYS A 83 2.15 5.69 -11.01
C LYS A 83 3.41 6.11 -10.25
N ILE A 84 4.49 6.41 -10.97
CA ILE A 84 5.78 6.80 -10.38
C ILE A 84 5.69 8.17 -9.73
N THR A 85 5.08 9.15 -10.40
CA THR A 85 4.92 10.51 -9.86
C THR A 85 4.03 10.55 -8.62
N ARG A 86 2.95 9.75 -8.57
CA ARG A 86 2.13 9.59 -7.36
C ARG A 86 2.95 9.04 -6.18
N GLY A 87 3.76 8.01 -6.43
CA GLY A 87 4.67 7.44 -5.43
C GLY A 87 5.69 8.46 -4.92
N SER A 88 6.30 9.22 -5.84
CA SER A 88 7.27 10.26 -5.49
C SER A 88 6.66 11.38 -4.65
N LYS A 89 5.45 11.83 -4.98
CA LYS A 89 4.71 12.80 -4.15
C LYS A 89 4.39 12.27 -2.76
N MET A 90 4.04 10.98 -2.64
CA MET A 90 3.78 10.35 -1.34
C MET A 90 5.04 10.30 -0.46
N LEU A 91 6.19 9.93 -1.05
CA LEU A 91 7.47 9.83 -0.32
C LEU A 91 8.06 11.19 0.07
N LYS A 92 7.76 12.26 -0.68
CA LYS A 92 8.17 13.63 -0.34
C LYS A 92 7.34 14.27 0.78
N LYS A 93 6.27 13.62 1.24
CA LYS A 93 5.48 14.14 2.37
C LYS A 93 6.36 14.15 3.62
N GLU A 94 6.55 15.33 4.20
CA GLU A 94 7.24 15.50 5.47
C GLU A 94 6.61 14.59 6.53
N ASN A 95 7.43 13.87 7.28
CA ASN A 95 6.97 12.91 8.29
C ASN A 95 5.97 11.85 7.74
N GLY A 96 6.06 11.50 6.46
CA GLY A 96 5.30 10.38 5.90
C GLY A 96 5.76 9.04 6.49
N PHE A 97 4.80 8.17 6.86
CA PHE A 97 5.12 6.84 7.43
C PHE A 97 6.06 6.02 6.53
N MET A 98 5.76 5.94 5.23
CA MET A 98 6.59 5.18 4.28
C MET A 98 8.02 5.74 4.17
N HIS A 99 8.19 7.07 4.22
CA HIS A 99 9.51 7.69 4.22
C HIS A 99 10.31 7.27 5.48
N ARG A 100 9.70 7.38 6.67
CA ARG A 100 10.33 6.94 7.92
C ARG A 100 10.66 5.45 7.90
N LEU A 101 9.75 4.61 7.42
CA LEU A 101 9.95 3.16 7.30
C LEU A 101 11.15 2.82 6.43
N LEU A 102 11.24 3.42 5.24
CA LEU A 102 12.37 3.17 4.32
C LEU A 102 13.68 3.71 4.88
N SER A 103 13.65 4.90 5.50
CA SER A 103 14.81 5.49 6.16
C SER A 103 15.35 4.61 7.29
N SER A 104 14.48 4.10 8.15
CA SER A 104 14.88 3.18 9.22
C SER A 104 15.43 1.84 8.71
N ARG A 105 15.10 1.44 7.48
CA ARG A 105 15.44 0.12 6.94
C ARG A 105 16.69 0.12 6.07
N TYR A 106 16.95 1.20 5.35
CA TYR A 106 18.03 1.28 4.35
C TYR A 106 19.13 2.30 4.69
N ASP A 107 19.02 2.97 5.85
CA ASP A 107 20.06 3.72 6.56
C ASP A 107 21.04 4.57 5.72
N ASP A 108 20.53 5.30 4.72
CA ASP A 108 21.34 6.18 3.87
C ASP A 108 20.68 7.55 3.64
N HIS A 109 21.51 8.59 3.76
CA HIS A 109 21.22 10.03 3.61
C HIS A 109 20.84 10.44 2.18
N ILE A 110 19.76 9.91 1.63
CA ILE A 110 19.29 10.36 0.31
C ILE A 110 18.36 11.57 0.49
N HIS A 111 18.88 12.74 0.15
CA HIS A 111 18.12 13.98 0.02
C HIS A 111 17.19 13.88 -1.23
N ILE A 112 15.93 13.50 -1.03
CA ILE A 112 14.89 13.39 -2.09
C ILE A 112 14.30 14.76 -2.46
#